data_AF-D0NVG9-F1
#
_entry.id   AF-D0NVG9-F1
#
_cell.length_a   1.000
_cell.length_b   1.000
_cell.length_c   1.000
_cell.angle_alpha   90.00
_cell.angle_beta   90.00
_cell.angle_gamma   90.00
#
_symmetry.space_group_name_H-M   'P 1'
#
loop_
_entity.id
_entity.type
_entity.pdbx_description
1 polymer ?
#
loop_
_entity_poly.entity_id
_entity_poly.type
_entity_poly.pdbx_seq_one_letter_code
_entity_poly.pdbx_strand_id
1 'polypeptide(L)'
;MHLFSLTAVAFVIASLSVDASVAKDPRGHAPNRTEVDTVNASSSTRLLRKNSTVDLVGEERAPSVVENIKALVKSSAVTPAKLQQWLDERLPAGLVFKNMNLDEPKIFSLLHEPNFVKWVQYADDLSAKSSHKESSVISTLTSLHGDKVVYDTIQAAKKYPQLSELALKLEKDQIRFWIATRKDPSVFFEALNLNWVGTSIFSKPEFSAWLKYVDDVNARHPKKTPFSIIPTLKQHVAQSDEADTDVLLKLIANGKATAETKTVANKVDSALFDFWLSKRETPDKVMDAFKHGSTAQAFLGSSRWKEWERYLSVYNARYPEKKTTVIETLTRKYGDAQLLDTLITASSKGETKTLAAKLQAQQFDRWMSLKESPLDVYNRLRPSYGDRSFFDEPQLNVWVSYMNVFVDKNPSKVDKMFLELGDTFGNMHLFRVLGEAKKFPNMESTTAKLQMEKASTLFASGKSPEDIFRVLALDKVGNDILSNTLFHKWLAYLQKFNKEHEQPRIVV
;
A
#
# COMPACT_ATOMS: atom_id res chain seq x y z
N MET A 1 12.29 40.40 -24.94
CA MET A 1 13.16 39.23 -25.19
C MET A 1 13.57 38.66 -23.84
N HIS A 2 12.98 37.53 -23.45
CA HIS A 2 13.29 36.81 -22.21
C HIS A 2 14.47 35.86 -22.44
N LEU A 3 15.52 35.97 -21.63
CA LEU A 3 16.60 35.00 -21.53
C LEU A 3 16.55 34.40 -20.12
N PHE A 4 16.04 33.17 -20.04
CA PHE A 4 16.16 32.31 -18.86
C PHE A 4 17.60 31.77 -18.80
N SER A 5 18.38 32.19 -17.81
CA SER A 5 19.63 31.53 -17.47
C SER A 5 19.36 30.34 -16.56
N LEU A 6 19.48 29.14 -17.12
CA LEU A 6 19.60 27.88 -16.39
C LEU A 6 20.90 27.93 -15.57
N THR A 7 20.80 28.04 -14.25
CA THR A 7 21.94 27.83 -13.34
C THR A 7 21.72 26.53 -12.59
N ALA A 8 22.52 25.52 -12.92
CA ALA A 8 22.56 24.26 -12.21
C ALA A 8 23.10 24.51 -10.79
N VAL A 9 22.25 24.35 -9.79
CA VAL A 9 22.65 24.39 -8.37
C VAL A 9 23.25 23.04 -8.02
N ALA A 10 24.58 22.96 -7.97
CA ALA A 10 25.28 21.80 -7.46
C ALA A 10 25.16 21.74 -5.92
N PHE A 11 24.36 20.80 -5.41
CA PHE A 11 24.35 20.45 -4.00
C PHE A 11 25.60 19.60 -3.68
N VAL A 12 26.63 20.19 -3.09
CA VAL A 12 27.72 19.43 -2.48
C VAL A 12 27.36 19.19 -1.00
N ILE A 13 26.75 18.05 -0.72
CA ILE A 13 26.63 17.55 0.65
C ILE A 13 27.83 16.64 0.91
N ALA A 14 28.82 17.18 1.64
CA ALA A 14 29.96 16.41 2.11
C ALA A 14 29.49 15.20 2.94
N SER A 15 29.93 14.01 2.56
CA SER A 15 29.76 12.75 3.28
C SER A 15 30.63 12.75 4.54
N LEU A 16 29.99 12.64 5.70
CA LEU A 16 30.66 12.17 6.92
C LEU A 16 30.25 10.71 7.12
N SER A 17 31.14 9.80 6.73
CA SER A 17 31.09 8.41 7.15
C SER A 17 31.40 8.36 8.65
N VAL A 18 30.50 7.80 9.45
CA VAL A 18 30.82 7.34 10.80
C VAL A 18 30.76 5.83 10.73
N ASP A 19 31.94 5.20 10.89
CA ASP A 19 32.09 3.76 11.06
C ASP A 19 31.27 3.30 12.27
N ALA A 20 30.32 2.41 12.02
CA ALA A 20 29.67 1.62 13.06
C ALA A 20 30.13 0.17 12.90
N SER A 21 31.17 -0.19 13.64
CA SER A 21 31.52 -1.58 13.89
C SER A 21 30.88 -2.05 15.20
N VAL A 22 30.62 -3.36 15.24
CA VAL A 22 30.38 -4.23 16.41
C VAL A 22 28.93 -4.64 16.74
N ALA A 23 28.60 -5.80 16.16
CA ALA A 23 28.16 -7.06 16.78
C ALA A 23 26.76 -7.22 17.43
N LYS A 24 26.07 -8.25 16.94
CA LYS A 24 24.96 -9.00 17.55
C LYS A 24 25.47 -9.86 18.72
N ASP A 25 24.71 -9.92 19.83
CA ASP A 25 24.11 -11.18 20.34
C ASP A 25 22.96 -10.86 21.33
N PRO A 26 21.87 -11.64 21.38
CA PRO A 26 20.72 -11.45 22.27
C PRO A 26 20.70 -12.46 23.42
N ARG A 27 20.47 -11.99 24.65
CA ARG A 27 20.03 -12.75 25.84
C ARG A 27 19.78 -11.68 26.93
N GLY A 28 18.55 -11.29 27.24
CA GLY A 28 17.59 -12.04 28.06
C GLY A 28 17.81 -11.66 29.54
N HIS A 29 16.90 -10.88 30.13
CA HIS A 29 16.41 -10.97 31.52
C HIS A 29 15.47 -9.79 31.85
N ALA A 30 14.26 -10.11 32.31
CA ALA A 30 13.35 -9.20 32.99
C ALA A 30 13.83 -8.92 34.42
N PRO A 31 13.27 -7.90 35.10
CA PRO A 31 12.46 -8.27 36.27
C PRO A 31 11.20 -7.42 36.51
N ASN A 32 10.36 -8.03 37.35
CA ASN A 32 9.05 -7.65 37.86
C ASN A 32 8.98 -6.35 38.68
N ARG A 33 7.89 -5.61 38.45
CA ARG A 33 6.76 -5.32 39.37
C ARG A 33 7.03 -5.16 40.88
N THR A 34 6.66 -3.97 41.40
CA THR A 34 5.97 -3.82 42.70
C THR A 34 4.94 -2.68 42.60
N GLU A 35 3.69 -3.08 42.84
CA GLU A 35 2.47 -2.33 43.20
C GLU A 35 2.61 -2.00 44.72
N VAL A 36 2.09 -0.95 45.36
CA VAL A 36 0.70 -0.57 45.74
C VAL A 36 0.88 0.75 46.54
N ASP A 37 0.06 1.80 46.43
CA ASP A 37 -1.08 2.05 47.33
C ASP A 37 -2.02 3.17 46.85
N THR A 38 -3.29 2.84 46.95
CA THR A 38 -4.53 3.59 46.72
C THR A 38 -4.85 4.59 47.84
N VAL A 39 -5.41 5.76 47.50
CA VAL A 39 -6.47 6.40 48.30
C VAL A 39 -7.52 7.04 47.38
N ASN A 40 -8.78 6.62 47.57
CA ASN A 40 -10.00 7.14 46.97
C ASN A 40 -10.44 8.44 47.67
N ALA A 41 -10.92 9.43 46.92
CA ALA A 41 -11.97 10.35 47.38
C ALA A 41 -12.64 11.07 46.20
N SER A 42 -13.92 10.78 46.00
CA SER A 42 -14.86 11.50 45.14
C SER A 42 -15.38 12.77 45.83
N SER A 43 -15.39 13.91 45.13
CA SER A 43 -16.48 14.89 45.22
C SER A 43 -16.39 15.94 44.13
N SER A 44 -17.53 16.12 43.48
CA SER A 44 -17.84 17.07 42.42
C SER A 44 -17.92 18.52 42.91
N THR A 45 -17.29 19.46 42.19
CA THR A 45 -17.85 20.81 41.97
C THR A 45 -17.23 21.52 40.76
N ARG A 46 -18.14 22.06 39.96
CA ARG A 46 -18.01 23.05 38.88
C ARG A 46 -17.30 24.32 39.37
N LEU A 47 -16.43 24.94 38.54
CA LEU A 47 -16.46 26.38 38.16
C LEU A 47 -15.17 26.90 37.46
N LEU A 48 -15.42 27.70 36.42
CA LEU A 48 -14.69 28.87 35.89
C LEU A 48 -13.43 28.72 34.99
N ARG A 49 -13.66 29.04 33.70
CA ARG A 49 -12.71 29.65 32.77
C ARG A 49 -12.00 30.84 33.43
N LYS A 50 -10.67 30.86 33.36
CA LYS A 50 -9.87 32.05 33.66
C LYS A 50 -9.15 32.52 32.38
N ASN A 51 -9.81 33.39 31.63
CA ASN A 51 -9.11 34.37 30.80
C ASN A 51 -8.55 35.42 31.78
N SER A 52 -7.24 35.61 31.78
CA SER A 52 -6.63 36.72 32.53
C SER A 52 -6.06 37.71 31.52
N THR A 53 -6.93 38.61 31.06
CA THR A 53 -6.54 39.97 30.69
C THR A 53 -6.25 40.71 31.99
N VAL A 54 -5.02 41.20 32.17
CA VAL A 54 -4.67 42.07 33.29
C VAL A 54 -4.42 43.46 32.73
N ASP A 55 -5.38 44.33 33.01
CA ASP A 55 -5.29 45.77 32.90
C ASP A 55 -4.19 46.31 33.84
N LEU A 56 -3.37 47.21 33.31
CA LEU A 56 -2.34 47.94 34.05
C LEU A 56 -2.97 49.22 34.61
N VAL A 57 -3.16 49.29 35.93
CA VAL A 57 -3.23 50.57 36.65
C VAL A 57 -2.44 50.49 37.95
N GLY A 58 -1.38 51.31 37.98
CA GLY A 58 -0.74 51.98 39.11
C GLY A 58 -0.67 51.30 40.48
N GLU A 59 0.54 50.98 40.91
CA GLU A 59 1.05 51.40 42.21
C GLU A 59 2.60 51.35 42.24
N GLU A 60 3.21 52.49 42.53
CA GLU A 60 4.64 52.65 42.82
C GLU A 60 5.00 51.95 44.13
N ARG A 61 6.00 51.07 44.12
CA ARG A 61 7.06 50.96 45.15
C ARG A 61 8.07 49.84 44.82
N ALA A 62 9.35 50.18 45.05
CA ALA A 62 10.60 49.44 44.83
C ALA A 62 11.21 49.52 43.40
N PRO A 63 12.45 50.04 43.23
CA PRO A 63 13.12 50.11 41.94
C PRO A 63 13.57 48.71 41.54
N SER A 64 12.68 48.01 40.84
CA SER A 64 12.94 46.69 40.27
C SER A 64 13.79 46.85 39.01
N VAL A 65 14.79 45.98 38.88
CA VAL A 65 15.67 45.57 37.77
C VAL A 65 15.29 46.03 36.33
N VAL A 66 14.02 46.29 36.06
CA VAL A 66 13.46 46.82 34.81
C VAL A 66 13.95 48.23 34.45
N GLU A 67 14.20 49.12 35.42
CA GLU A 67 14.69 50.49 35.13
C GLU A 67 16.16 50.54 34.66
N ASN A 68 17.01 49.64 35.19
CA ASN A 68 18.39 49.50 34.73
C ASN A 68 18.49 48.91 33.32
N ILE A 69 17.47 48.18 32.88
CA ILE A 69 17.39 47.64 31.50
C ILE A 69 16.96 48.74 30.52
N LYS A 70 16.08 49.66 30.91
CA LYS A 70 15.66 50.80 30.06
C LYS A 70 16.77 51.83 29.82
N ALA A 71 17.70 52.01 30.78
CA ALA A 71 18.83 52.92 30.63
C ALA A 71 19.90 52.43 29.62
N LEU A 72 19.95 51.12 29.32
CA LEU A 72 20.89 50.53 28.37
C LEU A 72 20.53 50.73 26.88
N VAL A 73 19.33 51.26 26.59
CA VAL A 73 18.74 51.27 25.23
C VAL A 73 19.05 52.55 24.45
N LYS A 74 19.72 53.55 25.05
CA LYS A 74 20.10 54.78 24.33
C LYS A 74 21.49 54.68 23.71
N SER A 75 21.52 54.29 22.43
CA SER A 75 22.50 54.75 21.43
C SER A 75 23.98 54.67 21.86
N SER A 76 24.49 53.46 22.09
CA SER A 76 25.93 53.22 22.06
C SER A 76 26.22 52.13 21.03
N ALA A 77 27.22 52.36 20.17
CA ALA A 77 27.65 51.36 19.21
C ALA A 77 27.92 50.04 19.96
N VAL A 78 27.30 48.94 19.52
CA VAL A 78 27.46 47.63 20.17
C VAL A 78 28.95 47.24 20.11
N THR A 79 29.62 47.32 21.26
CA THR A 79 31.05 47.02 21.41
C THR A 79 31.26 45.53 21.71
N PRO A 80 32.43 44.95 21.36
CA PRO A 80 32.76 43.57 21.73
C PRO A 80 32.64 43.29 23.24
N ALA A 81 33.03 44.26 24.09
CA ALA A 81 32.91 44.15 25.54
C ALA A 81 31.44 44.02 26.00
N LYS A 82 30.52 44.72 25.32
CA LYS A 82 29.08 44.63 25.63
C LYS A 82 28.49 43.27 25.25
N LEU A 83 28.88 42.73 24.09
CA LEU A 83 28.48 41.39 23.65
C LEU A 83 29.01 40.31 24.61
N GLN A 84 30.27 40.43 25.05
CA GLN A 84 30.85 39.52 26.03
C GLN A 84 30.11 39.59 27.37
N GLN A 85 29.78 40.79 27.85
CA GLN A 85 28.97 40.97 29.06
C GLN A 85 27.62 40.24 28.93
N TRP A 86 26.89 40.47 27.84
CA TRP A 86 25.60 39.80 27.62
C TRP A 86 25.74 38.28 27.53
N LEU A 87 26.85 37.79 27.00
CA LEU A 87 27.13 36.37 26.85
C LEU A 87 27.41 35.73 28.21
N ASP A 88 28.14 36.41 29.09
CA ASP A 88 28.41 35.98 30.45
C ASP A 88 27.14 36.04 31.33
N GLU A 89 26.26 37.03 31.09
CA GLU A 89 24.91 37.11 31.64
C GLU A 89 23.92 36.10 31.01
N ARG A 90 24.34 35.38 29.95
CA ARG A 90 23.54 34.41 29.18
C ARG A 90 22.20 34.97 28.68
N LEU A 91 22.20 36.23 28.22
CA LEU A 91 20.97 36.84 27.72
C LEU A 91 20.44 36.07 26.49
N PRO A 92 19.12 35.81 26.40
CA PRO A 92 18.53 35.09 25.26
C PRO A 92 18.84 35.79 23.94
N ALA A 93 19.14 35.01 22.89
CA ALA A 93 19.51 35.55 21.58
C ALA A 93 18.44 36.51 21.01
N GLY A 94 17.15 36.21 21.21
CA GLY A 94 16.05 37.08 20.78
C GLY A 94 15.96 38.42 21.53
N LEU A 95 16.43 38.49 22.78
CA LEU A 95 16.51 39.75 23.53
C LEU A 95 17.67 40.60 23.02
N VAL A 96 18.84 39.98 22.82
CA VAL A 96 20.01 40.67 22.26
C VAL A 96 19.73 41.15 20.84
N PHE A 97 18.98 40.38 20.04
CA PHE A 97 18.52 40.77 18.71
C PHE A 97 17.78 42.12 18.73
N LYS A 98 16.81 42.27 19.64
CA LYS A 98 16.07 43.53 19.83
C LYS A 98 16.95 44.66 20.36
N ASN A 99 17.83 44.36 21.33
CA ASN A 99 18.74 45.37 21.89
C ASN A 99 19.76 45.88 20.86
N MET A 100 20.02 45.13 19.79
CA MET A 100 20.86 45.54 18.67
C MET A 100 20.07 46.25 17.56
N ASN A 101 18.78 46.55 17.79
CA ASN A 101 17.84 47.17 16.84
C ASN A 101 17.77 46.41 15.50
N LEU A 102 17.77 45.07 15.57
CA LEU A 102 17.73 44.20 14.39
C LEU A 102 16.30 43.77 14.02
N ASP A 103 15.28 44.29 14.70
CA ASP A 103 13.86 44.00 14.53
C ASP A 103 13.22 44.64 13.28
N GLU A 104 14.01 44.82 12.22
CA GLU A 104 13.53 45.33 10.94
C GLU A 104 12.46 44.43 10.29
N PRO A 105 11.48 45.01 9.59
CA PRO A 105 10.43 44.24 8.92
C PRO A 105 10.93 43.41 7.73
N LYS A 106 12.13 43.70 7.18
CA LYS A 106 12.69 43.04 5.99
C LYS A 106 13.96 42.26 6.33
N ILE A 107 13.81 40.97 6.59
CA ILE A 107 14.92 40.05 6.89
C ILE A 107 16.05 40.05 5.84
N PHE A 108 15.77 40.33 4.56
CA PHE A 108 16.82 40.41 3.55
C PHE A 108 17.76 41.61 3.75
N SER A 109 17.23 42.77 4.17
CA SER A 109 18.03 43.96 4.46
C SER A 109 18.97 43.70 5.64
N LEU A 110 18.45 43.03 6.66
CA LEU A 110 19.18 42.65 7.86
C LEU A 110 20.46 41.85 7.58
N LEU A 111 20.49 41.03 6.53
CA LEU A 111 21.70 40.26 6.16
C LEU A 111 22.89 41.14 5.75
N HIS A 112 22.63 42.39 5.37
CA HIS A 112 23.66 43.38 5.02
C HIS A 112 24.12 44.21 6.23
N GLU A 113 23.41 44.13 7.35
CA GLU A 113 23.71 44.92 8.55
C GLU A 113 24.92 44.35 9.29
N PRO A 114 25.99 45.13 9.52
CA PRO A 114 27.18 44.65 10.24
C PRO A 114 26.87 44.14 11.66
N ASN A 115 25.85 44.72 12.30
CA ASN A 115 25.38 44.29 13.61
C ASN A 115 24.70 42.92 13.58
N PHE A 116 24.10 42.52 12.45
CA PHE A 116 23.52 41.20 12.31
C PHE A 116 24.59 40.10 12.36
N VAL A 117 25.72 40.28 11.68
CA VAL A 117 26.84 39.31 11.71
C VAL A 117 27.40 39.17 13.13
N LYS A 118 27.53 40.27 13.87
CA LYS A 118 27.93 40.25 15.29
C LYS A 118 26.92 39.50 16.17
N TRP A 119 25.62 39.69 15.91
CA TRP A 119 24.57 38.97 16.63
C TRP A 119 24.56 37.47 16.30
N VAL A 120 24.81 37.09 15.05
CA VAL A 120 24.97 35.68 14.66
C VAL A 120 26.10 35.03 15.44
N GLN A 121 27.26 35.68 15.54
CA GLN A 121 28.38 35.20 16.34
C GLN A 121 28.01 35.07 17.82
N TYR A 122 27.35 36.08 18.38
CA TYR A 122 26.88 36.04 19.77
C TYR A 122 25.95 34.84 20.04
N ALA A 123 25.00 34.59 19.14
CA ALA A 123 24.07 33.47 19.27
C ALA A 123 24.78 32.12 19.15
N ASP A 124 25.78 32.00 18.27
CA ASP A 124 26.62 30.80 18.17
C ASP A 124 27.41 30.58 19.47
N ASP A 125 28.05 31.61 20.01
CA ASP A 125 28.82 31.55 21.25
C ASP A 125 27.93 31.19 22.46
N LEU A 126 26.71 31.75 22.49
CA LEU A 126 25.70 31.42 23.51
C LEU A 126 25.28 29.95 23.42
N SER A 127 25.08 29.44 22.20
CA SER A 127 24.72 28.04 21.96
C SER A 127 25.84 27.08 22.37
N ALA A 128 27.10 27.46 22.18
CA ALA A 128 28.26 26.67 22.61
C ALA A 128 28.42 26.62 24.14
N LYS A 129 28.05 27.70 24.84
CA LYS A 129 28.15 27.81 26.31
C LYS A 129 26.96 27.20 27.07
N SER A 130 25.83 26.94 26.42
CA SER A 130 24.61 26.46 27.05
C SER A 130 24.32 25.00 26.70
N SER A 131 24.06 24.16 27.71
CA SER A 131 23.61 22.78 27.50
C SER A 131 22.16 22.69 26.94
N HIS A 132 21.47 23.83 26.88
CA HIS A 132 20.09 23.96 26.38
C HIS A 132 20.09 24.49 24.94
N LYS A 133 19.52 23.70 24.03
CA LYS A 133 19.38 23.98 22.58
C LYS A 133 18.41 25.12 22.22
N GLU A 134 18.13 26.05 23.14
CA GLU A 134 16.91 26.87 23.07
C GLU A 134 17.07 28.27 22.45
N SER A 135 18.22 28.61 21.86
CA SER A 135 18.38 29.91 21.18
C SER A 135 19.40 29.86 20.05
N SER A 136 19.01 29.29 18.91
CA SER A 136 19.77 29.44 17.67
C SER A 136 19.30 30.68 16.90
N VAL A 137 20.20 31.25 16.10
CA VAL A 137 19.91 32.28 15.09
C VAL A 137 18.62 31.98 14.32
N ILE A 138 18.50 30.73 13.86
CA ILE A 138 17.34 30.26 13.09
C ILE A 138 16.06 30.28 13.92
N SER A 139 16.11 29.83 15.17
CA SER A 139 14.92 29.84 16.04
C SER A 139 14.36 31.26 16.19
N THR A 140 15.23 32.26 16.37
CA THR A 140 14.81 33.66 16.46
C THR A 140 14.24 34.15 15.13
N LEU A 141 14.95 33.96 14.01
CA LEU A 141 14.48 34.42 12.69
C LEU A 141 13.17 33.76 12.28
N THR A 142 13.04 32.45 12.48
CA THR A 142 11.82 31.70 12.18
C THR A 142 10.66 32.12 13.07
N SER A 143 10.89 32.45 14.35
CA SER A 143 9.82 32.94 15.22
C SER A 143 9.26 34.30 14.79
N LEU A 144 10.08 35.13 14.14
CA LEU A 144 9.70 36.48 13.72
C LEU A 144 9.10 36.51 12.32
N HIS A 145 9.64 35.72 11.39
CA HIS A 145 9.29 35.81 9.97
C HIS A 145 8.65 34.55 9.39
N GLY A 146 8.69 33.42 10.10
CA GLY A 146 8.22 32.12 9.63
C GLY A 146 9.26 31.33 8.82
N ASP A 147 9.16 30.01 8.83
CA ASP A 147 10.14 29.09 8.23
C ASP A 147 10.39 29.34 6.74
N LYS A 148 9.31 29.48 5.96
CA LYS A 148 9.37 29.66 4.51
C LYS A 148 10.03 30.99 4.14
N VAL A 149 9.67 32.09 4.80
CA VAL A 149 10.23 33.41 4.53
C VAL A 149 11.73 33.44 4.84
N VAL A 150 12.14 32.84 5.96
CA VAL A 150 13.55 32.71 6.32
C VAL A 150 14.30 31.88 5.27
N TYR A 151 13.76 30.73 4.87
CA TYR A 151 14.38 29.87 3.85
C TYR A 151 14.52 30.60 2.51
N ASP A 152 13.44 31.22 2.00
CA ASP A 152 13.44 31.95 0.74
C ASP A 152 14.45 33.11 0.76
N THR A 153 14.58 33.80 1.90
CA THR A 153 15.55 34.88 2.09
C THR A 153 16.97 34.37 2.04
N ILE A 154 17.26 33.25 2.71
CA ILE A 154 18.58 32.60 2.68
C ILE A 154 18.92 32.15 1.25
N GLN A 155 17.97 31.54 0.52
CA GLN A 155 18.18 31.15 -0.88
C GLN A 155 18.43 32.35 -1.79
N ALA A 156 17.74 33.48 -1.57
CA ALA A 156 17.99 34.71 -2.30
C ALA A 156 19.40 35.26 -2.00
N ALA A 157 19.81 35.26 -0.74
CA ALA A 157 21.12 35.75 -0.30
C ALA A 157 22.29 34.96 -0.90
N LYS A 158 22.14 33.65 -1.13
CA LYS A 158 23.17 32.82 -1.81
C LYS A 158 23.55 33.32 -3.20
N LYS A 159 22.67 34.07 -3.87
CA LYS A 159 22.91 34.64 -5.20
C LYS A 159 23.82 35.89 -5.18
N TYR A 160 24.08 36.45 -4.01
CA TYR A 160 24.92 37.64 -3.83
C TYR A 160 26.29 37.20 -3.29
N PRO A 161 27.40 37.41 -4.02
CA PRO A 161 28.72 36.93 -3.61
C PRO A 161 29.12 37.32 -2.19
N GLN A 162 28.82 38.55 -1.77
CA GLN A 162 29.14 39.08 -0.45
C GLN A 162 28.34 38.45 0.70
N LEU A 163 27.18 37.85 0.41
CA LEU A 163 26.35 37.17 1.42
C LEU A 163 26.43 35.64 1.34
N SER A 164 27.09 35.09 0.31
CA SER A 164 27.04 33.67 -0.01
C SER A 164 27.53 32.80 1.14
N GLU A 165 28.64 33.17 1.78
CA GLU A 165 29.19 32.43 2.92
C GLU A 165 28.24 32.40 4.12
N LEU A 166 27.73 33.57 4.50
CA LEU A 166 26.75 33.70 5.59
C LEU A 166 25.47 32.92 5.27
N ALA A 167 24.96 33.04 4.04
CA ALA A 167 23.75 32.36 3.61
C ALA A 167 23.91 30.83 3.61
N LEU A 168 25.06 30.31 3.17
CA LEU A 168 25.39 28.88 3.23
C LEU A 168 25.49 28.37 4.68
N LYS A 169 26.03 29.18 5.60
CA LYS A 169 26.01 28.87 7.04
C LYS A 169 24.58 28.81 7.56
N LEU A 170 23.78 29.85 7.30
CA LEU A 170 22.40 29.94 7.78
C LEU A 170 21.51 28.82 7.22
N GLU A 171 21.69 28.42 5.96
CA GLU A 171 20.98 27.27 5.36
C GLU A 171 21.31 25.96 6.11
N LYS A 172 22.59 25.71 6.39
CA LYS A 172 23.02 24.53 7.15
C LYS A 172 22.45 24.54 8.57
N ASP A 173 22.51 25.70 9.23
CA ASP A 173 21.97 25.87 10.58
C ASP A 173 20.45 25.70 10.58
N GLN A 174 19.75 26.10 9.52
CA GLN A 174 18.30 25.95 9.38
C GLN A 174 17.90 24.49 9.25
N ILE A 175 18.55 23.74 8.36
CA ILE A 175 18.29 22.31 8.18
C ILE A 175 18.59 21.54 9.48
N ARG A 176 19.72 21.84 10.15
CA ARG A 176 20.07 21.23 11.45
C ARG A 176 19.04 21.54 12.53
N PHE A 177 18.56 22.78 12.59
CA PHE A 177 17.52 23.19 13.52
C PHE A 177 16.21 22.43 13.27
N TRP A 178 15.76 22.33 12.02
CA TRP A 178 14.57 21.56 11.64
C TRP A 178 14.69 20.07 11.99
N ILE A 179 15.84 19.45 11.71
CA ILE A 179 16.12 18.06 12.10
C ILE A 179 16.05 17.91 13.64
N ALA A 180 16.72 18.80 14.37
CA ALA A 180 16.80 18.73 15.83
C ALA A 180 15.42 18.92 16.50
N THR A 181 14.57 19.79 15.94
CA THR A 181 13.23 20.09 16.45
C THR A 181 12.15 19.18 15.89
N ARG A 182 12.52 18.21 15.02
CA ARG A 182 11.59 17.27 14.36
C ARG A 182 10.50 18.00 13.57
N LYS A 183 10.89 19.02 12.82
CA LYS A 183 9.98 19.80 11.97
C LYS A 183 9.37 18.89 10.90
N ASP A 184 8.07 19.08 10.64
CA ASP A 184 7.33 18.24 9.68
C ASP A 184 7.96 18.34 8.27
N PRO A 185 8.19 17.20 7.57
CA PRO A 185 8.70 17.19 6.20
C PRO A 185 7.94 18.03 5.19
N SER A 186 6.63 18.27 5.37
CA SER A 186 5.87 19.12 4.45
C SER A 186 6.42 20.55 4.39
N VAL A 187 6.93 21.07 5.51
CA VAL A 187 7.45 22.44 5.59
C VAL A 187 8.67 22.62 4.69
N PHE A 188 9.62 21.69 4.73
CA PHE A 188 10.78 21.76 3.84
C PHE A 188 10.40 21.50 2.39
N PHE A 189 9.47 20.56 2.15
CA PHE A 189 8.98 20.29 0.80
C PHE A 189 8.37 21.54 0.13
N GLU A 190 7.51 22.26 0.85
CA GLU A 190 6.90 23.51 0.40
C GLU A 190 7.94 24.62 0.18
N ALA A 191 8.94 24.73 1.06
CA ALA A 191 10.00 25.72 0.96
C ALA A 191 10.90 25.51 -0.27
N LEU A 192 11.10 24.26 -0.70
CA LEU A 192 11.84 23.97 -1.93
C LEU A 192 11.14 24.45 -3.19
N ASN A 193 9.84 24.78 -3.11
CA ASN A 193 9.02 25.26 -4.22
C ASN A 193 9.29 24.49 -5.52
N LEU A 194 9.19 23.16 -5.44
CA LEU A 194 9.72 22.26 -6.47
C LEU A 194 9.04 22.40 -7.83
N ASN A 195 8.04 23.28 -8.00
CA ASN A 195 7.16 23.41 -9.16
C ASN A 195 6.80 22.00 -9.64
N TRP A 196 5.89 21.34 -8.93
CA TRP A 196 5.55 19.93 -9.14
C TRP A 196 5.15 19.68 -10.61
N VAL A 197 6.09 19.16 -11.41
CA VAL A 197 5.87 18.79 -12.82
C VAL A 197 5.93 17.28 -12.93
N GLY A 198 4.96 16.61 -12.30
CA GLY A 198 4.73 15.17 -12.40
C GLY A 198 6.00 14.32 -12.36
N THR A 199 6.27 13.59 -13.44
CA THR A 199 7.32 12.56 -13.55
C THR A 199 8.75 13.09 -13.48
N SER A 200 8.98 14.38 -13.71
CA SER A 200 10.33 14.98 -13.68
C SER A 200 10.87 15.24 -12.26
N ILE A 201 10.03 15.07 -11.24
CA ILE A 201 10.38 15.42 -9.85
C ILE A 201 11.54 14.59 -9.31
N PHE A 202 11.68 13.33 -9.73
CA PHE A 202 12.75 12.44 -9.25
C PHE A 202 14.15 12.82 -9.75
N SER A 203 14.24 13.58 -10.85
CA SER A 203 15.51 14.10 -11.35
C SER A 203 15.96 15.37 -10.63
N LYS A 204 15.11 15.99 -9.81
CA LYS A 204 15.44 17.25 -9.13
C LYS A 204 16.34 16.99 -7.92
N PRO A 205 17.53 17.61 -7.84
CA PRO A 205 18.42 17.44 -6.68
C PRO A 205 17.75 17.90 -5.37
N GLU A 206 16.88 18.89 -5.44
CA GLU A 206 16.10 19.39 -4.31
C GLU A 206 15.15 18.32 -3.75
N PHE A 207 14.54 17.50 -4.60
CA PHE A 207 13.70 16.38 -4.15
C PHE A 207 14.53 15.34 -3.39
N SER A 208 15.74 15.05 -3.88
CA SER A 208 16.68 14.15 -3.19
C SER A 208 17.14 14.73 -1.85
N ALA A 209 17.38 16.05 -1.77
CA ALA A 209 17.70 16.73 -0.53
C ALA A 209 16.56 16.64 0.49
N TRP A 210 15.30 16.79 0.05
CA TRP A 210 14.13 16.58 0.89
C TRP A 210 14.03 15.14 1.40
N LEU A 211 14.20 14.14 0.52
CA LEU A 211 14.21 12.73 0.93
C LEU A 211 15.27 12.45 1.99
N LYS A 212 16.46 13.06 1.86
CA LYS A 212 17.53 12.95 2.85
C LYS A 212 17.14 13.62 4.17
N TYR A 213 16.52 14.80 4.12
CA TYR A 213 16.01 15.47 5.31
C TYR A 213 15.03 14.59 6.10
N VAL A 214 14.10 13.90 5.42
CA VAL A 214 13.16 12.99 6.10
C VAL A 214 13.90 11.83 6.78
N ASP A 215 14.90 11.25 6.12
CA ASP A 215 15.74 10.21 6.72
C ASP A 215 16.47 10.74 7.97
N ASP A 216 17.10 11.92 7.87
CA ASP A 216 17.89 12.51 8.95
C ASP A 216 17.03 12.86 10.17
N VAL A 217 15.81 13.38 9.95
CA VAL A 217 14.83 13.62 11.02
C VAL A 217 14.45 12.31 11.69
N ASN A 218 14.12 11.27 10.92
CA ASN A 218 13.73 9.98 11.47
C ASN A 218 14.88 9.32 12.24
N ALA A 219 16.10 9.36 11.70
CA ALA A 219 17.30 8.82 12.33
C ALA A 219 17.65 9.57 13.63
N ARG A 220 17.42 10.88 13.69
CA ARG A 220 17.66 11.67 14.91
C ARG A 220 16.63 11.42 16.01
N HIS A 221 15.43 10.98 15.65
CA HIS A 221 14.31 10.76 16.57
C HIS A 221 13.79 9.31 16.56
N PRO A 222 14.64 8.30 16.80
CA PRO A 222 14.28 6.88 16.60
C PRO A 222 13.20 6.36 17.57
N LYS A 223 13.00 7.06 18.70
CA LYS A 223 11.95 6.75 19.70
C LYS A 223 10.57 7.30 19.33
N LYS A 224 10.47 8.09 18.26
CA LYS A 224 9.21 8.66 17.80
C LYS A 224 8.75 7.91 16.54
N THR A 225 7.46 7.97 16.25
CA THR A 225 6.92 7.42 14.99
C THR A 225 7.63 8.07 13.80
N PRO A 226 8.26 7.28 12.90
CA PRO A 226 8.91 7.83 11.73
C PRO A 226 7.92 8.59 10.85
N PHE A 227 8.34 9.73 10.32
CA PHE A 227 7.63 10.40 9.25
C PHE A 227 7.71 9.55 7.97
N SER A 228 6.59 9.46 7.27
CA SER A 228 6.53 8.92 5.91
C SER A 228 6.51 10.09 4.93
N ILE A 229 7.17 9.92 3.79
CA ILE A 229 7.11 10.86 2.66
C ILE A 229 5.74 10.85 1.95
N ILE A 230 4.97 9.77 2.12
CA ILE A 230 3.77 9.50 1.31
C ILE A 230 2.63 10.50 1.51
N PRO A 231 2.28 10.93 2.74
CA PRO A 231 1.25 11.94 2.93
C PRO A 231 1.55 13.26 2.19
N THR A 232 2.79 13.75 2.28
CA THR A 232 3.23 14.96 1.57
C THR A 232 3.09 14.78 0.05
N LEU A 233 3.58 13.65 -0.50
CA LEU A 233 3.44 13.39 -1.93
C LEU A 233 1.98 13.30 -2.38
N LYS A 234 1.12 12.61 -1.61
CA LYS A 234 -0.31 12.50 -1.92
C LYS A 234 -1.00 13.87 -1.93
N GLN A 235 -0.72 14.74 -0.96
CA GLN A 235 -1.31 16.09 -0.91
C GLN A 235 -1.03 16.91 -2.17
N HIS A 236 0.17 16.80 -2.73
CA HIS A 236 0.53 17.53 -3.96
C HIS A 236 0.03 16.85 -5.23
N VAL A 237 -0.22 15.56 -5.18
CA VAL A 237 -0.78 14.77 -6.27
C VAL A 237 -2.31 14.90 -6.36
N ALA A 238 -2.98 15.16 -5.24
CA ALA A 238 -4.44 15.32 -5.11
C ALA A 238 -5.04 16.51 -5.89
N GLN A 239 -4.26 17.18 -6.73
CA GLN A 239 -4.71 18.24 -7.63
C GLN A 239 -5.27 17.70 -8.96
N SER A 240 -5.36 16.38 -9.13
CA SER A 240 -5.91 15.70 -10.30
C SER A 240 -7.25 15.02 -10.02
N ASP A 241 -8.09 14.84 -11.05
CA ASP A 241 -9.32 14.02 -10.98
C ASP A 241 -9.06 12.51 -10.79
N GLU A 242 -7.80 12.07 -10.95
CA GLU A 242 -7.36 10.70 -10.69
C GLU A 242 -7.10 10.46 -9.20
N ALA A 243 -7.37 9.26 -8.70
CA ALA A 243 -7.09 8.90 -7.32
C ALA A 243 -5.59 9.05 -7.00
N ASP A 244 -5.23 9.74 -5.90
CA ASP A 244 -3.84 10.11 -5.57
C ASP A 244 -2.84 8.96 -5.62
N THR A 245 -3.31 7.75 -5.29
CA THR A 245 -2.47 6.54 -5.27
C THR A 245 -2.14 6.07 -6.68
N ASP A 246 -3.05 6.18 -7.65
CA ASP A 246 -2.80 5.80 -9.04
C ASP A 246 -1.74 6.70 -9.67
N VAL A 247 -1.88 8.01 -9.50
CA VAL A 247 -0.88 8.98 -9.98
C VAL A 247 0.48 8.71 -9.36
N LEU A 248 0.55 8.45 -8.04
CA LEU A 248 1.82 8.09 -7.38
C LEU A 248 2.43 6.80 -7.96
N LEU A 249 1.61 5.78 -8.23
CA LEU A 249 2.05 4.53 -8.84
C LEU A 249 2.54 4.70 -10.28
N LYS A 250 1.93 5.59 -11.07
CA LYS A 250 2.40 5.97 -12.40
C LYS A 250 3.73 6.73 -12.33
N LEU A 251 3.87 7.68 -11.40
CA LEU A 251 5.11 8.42 -11.15
C LEU A 251 6.26 7.46 -10.81
N ILE A 252 6.04 6.50 -9.90
CA ILE A 252 7.01 5.47 -9.55
C ILE A 252 7.40 4.63 -10.77
N ALA A 253 6.42 4.16 -11.55
CA ALA A 253 6.68 3.33 -12.73
C ALA A 253 7.54 4.07 -13.77
N ASN A 254 7.21 5.33 -14.04
CA ASN A 254 7.96 6.17 -14.97
C ASN A 254 9.38 6.46 -14.44
N GLY A 255 9.52 6.73 -13.14
CA GLY A 255 10.82 6.91 -12.50
C GLY A 255 11.70 5.66 -12.52
N LYS A 256 11.11 4.47 -12.48
CA LYS A 256 11.87 3.21 -12.61
C LYS A 256 12.37 2.95 -14.05
N ALA A 257 11.82 3.66 -15.04
CA ALA A 257 12.15 3.44 -16.45
C ALA A 257 13.50 4.04 -16.88
N THR A 258 14.04 5.03 -16.15
CA THR A 258 15.35 5.65 -16.47
C THR A 258 16.39 5.32 -15.40
N ALA A 259 17.63 5.04 -15.81
CA ALA A 259 18.71 4.70 -14.88
C ALA A 259 18.97 5.81 -13.84
N GLU A 260 18.84 7.07 -14.26
CA GLU A 260 19.07 8.26 -13.44
C GLU A 260 18.08 8.39 -12.28
N THR A 261 16.79 8.10 -12.50
CA THR A 261 15.74 8.30 -11.49
C THR A 261 15.32 7.02 -10.77
N LYS A 262 15.78 5.85 -11.23
CA LYS A 262 15.42 4.54 -10.69
C LYS A 262 15.68 4.40 -9.20
N THR A 263 16.80 4.91 -8.70
CA THR A 263 17.15 4.82 -7.27
C THR A 263 16.16 5.60 -6.41
N VAL A 264 15.82 6.83 -6.81
CA VAL A 264 14.84 7.68 -6.13
C VAL A 264 13.44 7.06 -6.21
N ALA A 265 13.05 6.58 -7.39
CA ALA A 265 11.76 5.93 -7.59
C ALA A 265 11.60 4.67 -6.73
N ASN A 266 12.64 3.84 -6.61
CA ASN A 266 12.64 2.67 -5.73
C ASN A 266 12.52 3.05 -4.24
N LYS A 267 13.13 4.17 -3.83
CA LYS A 267 12.97 4.69 -2.47
C LYS A 267 11.53 5.12 -2.20
N VAL A 268 10.90 5.82 -3.14
CA VAL A 268 9.50 6.23 -3.03
C VAL A 268 8.56 5.02 -3.02
N ASP A 269 8.82 4.03 -3.88
CA ASP A 269 8.07 2.77 -3.92
C ASP A 269 8.15 1.99 -2.61
N SER A 270 9.35 1.88 -2.03
CA SER A 270 9.55 1.24 -0.73
C SER A 270 8.81 1.99 0.38
N ALA A 271 8.87 3.33 0.38
CA ALA A 271 8.15 4.14 1.34
C ALA A 271 6.62 4.01 1.22
N LEU A 272 6.08 3.84 0.00
CA LEU A 272 4.65 3.59 -0.22
C LEU A 272 4.23 2.24 0.38
N PHE A 273 5.06 1.22 0.15
CA PHE A 273 4.85 -0.11 0.70
C PHE A 273 4.86 -0.11 2.23
N ASP A 274 5.86 0.52 2.84
CA ASP A 274 5.96 0.68 4.30
C ASP A 274 4.82 1.52 4.87
N PHE A 275 4.39 2.54 4.14
CA PHE A 275 3.24 3.36 4.52
C PHE A 275 1.96 2.52 4.58
N TRP A 276 1.64 1.75 3.53
CA TRP A 276 0.49 0.84 3.53
C TRP A 276 0.56 -0.17 4.68
N LEU A 277 1.73 -0.77 4.92
CA LEU A 277 1.92 -1.68 6.05
C LEU A 277 1.69 -0.98 7.38
N SER A 278 2.19 0.24 7.58
CA SER A 278 2.00 1.02 8.81
C SER A 278 0.54 1.38 9.07
N LYS A 279 -0.24 1.57 8.00
CA LYS A 279 -1.68 1.84 8.03
C LYS A 279 -2.52 0.57 8.08
N ARG A 280 -1.88 -0.61 8.08
CA ARG A 280 -2.55 -1.92 8.05
C ARG A 280 -3.50 -2.06 6.85
N GLU A 281 -3.12 -1.50 5.70
CA GLU A 281 -3.94 -1.65 4.49
C GLU A 281 -3.99 -3.11 4.09
N THR A 282 -5.19 -3.64 3.92
CA THR A 282 -5.38 -5.07 3.63
C THR A 282 -4.85 -5.40 2.24
N PRO A 283 -4.41 -6.65 2.01
CA PRO A 283 -4.03 -7.10 0.68
C PRO A 283 -5.11 -6.83 -0.39
N ASP A 284 -6.40 -6.88 -0.05
CA ASP A 284 -7.51 -6.58 -0.97
C ASP A 284 -7.45 -5.12 -1.48
N LYS A 285 -7.27 -4.16 -0.56
CA LYS A 285 -7.20 -2.72 -0.87
C LYS A 285 -5.94 -2.37 -1.65
N VAL A 286 -4.80 -2.98 -1.29
CA VAL A 286 -3.56 -2.79 -2.05
C VAL A 286 -3.69 -3.39 -3.46
N MET A 287 -4.41 -4.49 -3.61
CA MET A 287 -4.74 -5.03 -4.92
C MET A 287 -5.62 -4.06 -5.72
N ASP A 288 -6.58 -3.36 -5.10
CA ASP A 288 -7.38 -2.34 -5.80
C ASP A 288 -6.51 -1.22 -6.35
N ALA A 289 -5.57 -0.74 -5.53
CA ALA A 289 -4.61 0.27 -5.94
C ALA A 289 -3.74 -0.20 -7.12
N PHE A 290 -3.21 -1.43 -7.08
CA PHE A 290 -2.36 -1.96 -8.15
C PHE A 290 -3.09 -2.36 -9.42
N LYS A 291 -4.35 -2.80 -9.30
CA LYS A 291 -5.17 -3.21 -10.44
C LYS A 291 -5.79 -2.00 -11.17
N HIS A 292 -5.94 -0.85 -10.50
CA HIS A 292 -6.71 0.29 -11.00
C HIS A 292 -6.54 0.53 -12.52
N GLY A 293 -7.66 0.65 -13.25
CA GLY A 293 -7.66 0.81 -14.70
C GLY A 293 -7.38 -0.46 -15.53
N SER A 294 -7.26 -1.64 -14.92
CA SER A 294 -7.01 -2.92 -15.61
C SER A 294 -7.99 -4.04 -15.25
N THR A 295 -8.16 -5.00 -16.18
CA THR A 295 -8.95 -6.22 -15.92
C THR A 295 -8.22 -7.15 -14.96
N ALA A 296 -8.94 -8.07 -14.31
CA ALA A 296 -8.30 -9.04 -13.41
C ALA A 296 -7.27 -9.91 -14.17
N GLN A 297 -7.59 -10.32 -15.40
CA GLN A 297 -6.67 -11.06 -16.26
C GLN A 297 -5.41 -10.26 -16.59
N ALA A 298 -5.54 -8.97 -16.96
CA ALA A 298 -4.39 -8.12 -17.28
C ALA A 298 -3.50 -7.91 -16.05
N PHE A 299 -4.10 -7.74 -14.87
CA PHE A 299 -3.37 -7.63 -13.62
C PHE A 299 -2.56 -8.89 -13.30
N LEU A 300 -3.13 -10.10 -13.47
CA LEU A 300 -2.41 -11.37 -13.25
C LEU A 300 -1.16 -11.52 -14.13
N GLY A 301 -1.19 -10.98 -15.35
CA GLY A 301 -0.03 -10.98 -16.26
C GLY A 301 0.98 -9.85 -16.01
N SER A 302 0.68 -8.91 -15.11
CA SER A 302 1.49 -7.70 -14.93
C SER A 302 2.61 -7.89 -13.88
N SER A 303 3.63 -7.03 -13.94
CA SER A 303 4.66 -6.95 -12.88
C SER A 303 4.08 -6.58 -11.51
N ARG A 304 2.93 -5.88 -11.49
CA ARG A 304 2.21 -5.50 -10.27
C ARG A 304 1.69 -6.69 -9.49
N TRP A 305 1.42 -7.81 -10.15
CA TRP A 305 1.05 -9.06 -9.48
C TRP A 305 2.14 -9.51 -8.50
N LYS A 306 3.40 -9.52 -8.94
CA LYS A 306 4.54 -9.93 -8.10
C LYS A 306 4.78 -8.95 -6.96
N GLU A 307 4.60 -7.65 -7.20
CA GLU A 307 4.68 -6.63 -6.15
C GLU A 307 3.58 -6.82 -5.09
N TRP A 308 2.37 -7.17 -5.52
CA TRP A 308 1.26 -7.50 -4.63
C TRP A 308 1.49 -8.80 -3.84
N GLU A 309 2.00 -9.87 -4.46
CA GLU A 309 2.35 -11.12 -3.76
C GLU A 309 3.41 -10.85 -2.67
N ARG A 310 4.39 -9.99 -2.96
CA ARG A 310 5.37 -9.53 -1.97
C ARG A 310 4.69 -8.78 -0.83
N TYR A 311 3.73 -7.90 -1.13
CA TYR A 311 2.94 -7.19 -0.11
C TYR A 311 2.20 -8.15 0.80
N LEU A 312 1.47 -9.09 0.22
CA LEU A 312 0.75 -10.11 0.96
C LEU A 312 1.67 -10.89 1.91
N SER A 313 2.84 -11.32 1.42
CA SER A 313 3.82 -12.05 2.23
C SER A 313 4.30 -11.24 3.45
N VAL A 314 4.71 -9.98 3.24
CA VAL A 314 5.19 -9.11 4.32
C VAL A 314 4.04 -8.73 5.27
N TYR A 315 2.84 -8.48 4.74
CA TYR A 315 1.65 -8.20 5.53
C TYR A 315 1.32 -9.38 6.46
N ASN A 316 1.30 -10.61 5.93
CA ASN A 316 1.02 -11.82 6.72
C ASN A 316 2.09 -12.06 7.80
N ALA A 317 3.36 -11.80 7.51
CA ALA A 317 4.43 -11.93 8.48
C ALA A 317 4.31 -10.90 9.62
N ARG A 318 3.84 -9.68 9.30
CA ARG A 318 3.68 -8.59 10.25
C ARG A 318 2.38 -8.67 11.07
N TYR A 319 1.32 -9.23 10.49
CA TYR A 319 -0.03 -9.32 11.06
C TYR A 319 -0.55 -10.77 11.00
N PRO A 320 0.08 -11.71 11.73
CA PRO A 320 -0.24 -13.14 11.66
C PRO A 320 -1.70 -13.45 12.04
N GLU A 321 -2.33 -12.61 12.86
CA GLU A 321 -3.73 -12.72 13.28
C GLU A 321 -4.73 -12.33 12.19
N LYS A 322 -4.29 -11.61 11.16
CA LYS A 322 -5.09 -11.22 9.99
C LYS A 322 -4.56 -11.82 8.70
N LYS A 323 -3.72 -12.87 8.79
CA LYS A 323 -3.12 -13.50 7.63
C LYS A 323 -4.19 -14.02 6.67
N THR A 324 -3.92 -13.93 5.38
CA THR A 324 -4.77 -14.44 4.31
C THR A 324 -3.90 -15.06 3.23
N THR A 325 -4.45 -15.94 2.42
CA THR A 325 -3.77 -16.47 1.23
C THR A 325 -4.10 -15.65 0.00
N VAL A 326 -3.35 -15.92 -1.09
CA VAL A 326 -3.65 -15.33 -2.40
C VAL A 326 -5.07 -15.68 -2.81
N ILE A 327 -5.42 -16.97 -2.75
CA ILE A 327 -6.75 -17.44 -3.17
C ILE A 327 -7.88 -16.88 -2.32
N GLU A 328 -7.72 -16.82 -0.99
CA GLU A 328 -8.75 -16.22 -0.12
C GLU A 328 -8.98 -14.74 -0.43
N THR A 329 -7.91 -14.00 -0.76
CA THR A 329 -8.02 -12.60 -1.15
C THR A 329 -8.75 -12.45 -2.48
N LEU A 330 -8.40 -13.27 -3.48
CA LEU A 330 -9.06 -13.27 -4.78
C LEU A 330 -10.55 -13.66 -4.66
N THR A 331 -10.86 -14.73 -3.90
CA THR A 331 -12.24 -15.18 -3.68
C THR A 331 -13.07 -14.14 -2.94
N ARG A 332 -12.50 -13.48 -1.91
CA ARG A 332 -13.20 -12.39 -1.19
C ARG A 332 -13.53 -11.22 -2.10
N LYS A 333 -12.63 -10.93 -3.06
CA LYS A 333 -12.74 -9.78 -3.94
C LYS A 333 -13.66 -10.00 -5.14
N TYR A 334 -13.55 -11.16 -5.78
CA TYR A 334 -14.27 -11.46 -7.02
C TYR A 334 -15.47 -12.39 -6.80
N GLY A 335 -15.51 -13.12 -5.69
CA GLY A 335 -16.40 -14.27 -5.54
C GLY A 335 -15.88 -15.49 -6.31
N ASP A 336 -16.43 -16.66 -6.02
CA ASP A 336 -15.97 -17.93 -6.58
C ASP A 336 -16.17 -18.02 -8.10
N ALA A 337 -17.33 -17.58 -8.62
CA ALA A 337 -17.66 -17.66 -10.04
C ALA A 337 -16.81 -16.71 -10.92
N GLN A 338 -16.75 -15.42 -10.57
CA GLN A 338 -15.93 -14.49 -11.34
C GLN A 338 -14.44 -14.85 -11.29
N LEU A 339 -13.96 -15.36 -10.15
CA LEU A 339 -12.59 -15.87 -10.04
C LEU A 339 -12.39 -17.07 -10.98
N LEU A 340 -13.30 -18.04 -10.97
CA LEU A 340 -13.26 -19.19 -11.87
C LEU A 340 -13.17 -18.77 -13.34
N ASP A 341 -14.04 -17.87 -13.80
CA ASP A 341 -14.02 -17.37 -15.17
C ASP A 341 -12.72 -16.63 -15.51
N THR A 342 -12.20 -15.86 -14.56
CA THR A 342 -10.91 -15.16 -14.71
C THR A 342 -9.76 -16.16 -14.89
N LEU A 343 -9.73 -17.23 -14.10
CA LEU A 343 -8.69 -18.27 -14.17
C LEU A 343 -8.80 -19.11 -15.45
N ILE A 344 -10.01 -19.44 -15.88
CA ILE A 344 -10.27 -20.08 -17.17
C ILE A 344 -9.73 -19.20 -18.30
N THR A 345 -10.08 -17.93 -18.32
CA THR A 345 -9.63 -16.99 -19.37
C THR A 345 -8.12 -16.79 -19.34
N ALA A 346 -7.52 -16.73 -18.14
CA ALA A 346 -6.07 -16.64 -17.96
C ALA A 346 -5.32 -17.92 -18.38
N SER A 347 -5.97 -19.08 -18.33
CA SER A 347 -5.39 -20.36 -18.75
C SER A 347 -5.25 -20.49 -20.28
N SER A 348 -6.00 -19.68 -21.05
CA SER A 348 -5.97 -19.68 -22.51
C SER A 348 -4.84 -18.83 -23.12
N LYS A 349 -4.14 -17.98 -22.33
CA LYS A 349 -3.04 -17.12 -22.81
C LYS A 349 -1.69 -17.59 -22.27
N GLY A 350 -0.67 -17.63 -23.13
CA GLY A 350 0.64 -18.25 -22.83
C GLY A 350 1.32 -17.77 -21.55
N GLU A 351 1.42 -16.45 -21.35
CA GLU A 351 2.15 -15.88 -20.20
C GLU A 351 1.42 -16.06 -18.86
N THR A 352 0.08 -16.13 -18.87
CA THR A 352 -0.74 -16.26 -17.65
C THR A 352 -1.08 -17.71 -17.30
N LYS A 353 -0.83 -18.66 -18.22
CA LYS A 353 -1.25 -20.07 -18.09
C LYS A 353 -0.71 -20.74 -16.83
N THR A 354 0.58 -20.60 -16.55
CA THR A 354 1.22 -21.22 -15.38
C THR A 354 0.68 -20.63 -14.07
N LEU A 355 0.49 -19.32 -14.01
CA LEU A 355 -0.07 -18.66 -12.83
C LEU A 355 -1.53 -19.06 -12.63
N ALA A 356 -2.33 -19.11 -13.69
CA ALA A 356 -3.72 -19.53 -13.64
C ALA A 356 -3.86 -20.96 -13.12
N ALA A 357 -3.05 -21.90 -13.62
CA ALA A 357 -3.02 -23.28 -13.12
C ALA A 357 -2.65 -23.35 -11.63
N LYS A 358 -1.65 -22.57 -11.18
CA LYS A 358 -1.27 -22.47 -9.76
C LYS A 358 -2.41 -21.93 -8.90
N LEU A 359 -3.11 -20.90 -9.36
CA LEU A 359 -4.24 -20.30 -8.64
C LEU A 359 -5.46 -21.24 -8.63
N GLN A 360 -5.69 -21.99 -9.70
CA GLN A 360 -6.77 -22.98 -9.76
C GLN A 360 -6.51 -24.16 -8.82
N ALA A 361 -5.26 -24.63 -8.71
CA ALA A 361 -4.87 -25.61 -7.69
C ALA A 361 -5.12 -25.07 -6.26
N GLN A 362 -4.77 -23.80 -5.99
CA GLN A 362 -5.08 -23.17 -4.70
C GLN A 362 -6.60 -23.04 -4.46
N GLN A 363 -7.39 -22.82 -5.51
CA GLN A 363 -8.85 -22.81 -5.43
C GLN A 363 -9.39 -24.17 -4.98
N PHE A 364 -8.87 -25.25 -5.57
CA PHE A 364 -9.22 -26.62 -5.18
C PHE A 364 -8.79 -26.94 -3.75
N ASP A 365 -7.57 -26.58 -3.35
CA ASP A 365 -7.09 -26.76 -1.98
C ASP A 365 -7.94 -25.99 -0.97
N ARG A 366 -8.40 -24.79 -1.33
CA ARG A 366 -9.32 -24.02 -0.50
C ARG A 366 -10.66 -24.75 -0.33
N TRP A 367 -11.31 -25.17 -1.40
CA TRP A 367 -12.57 -25.93 -1.31
C TRP A 367 -12.40 -27.22 -0.49
N MET A 368 -11.29 -27.94 -0.67
CA MET A 368 -10.94 -29.11 0.15
C MET A 368 -10.76 -28.76 1.64
N SER A 369 -10.09 -27.64 1.96
CA SER A 369 -9.88 -27.20 3.35
C SER A 369 -11.19 -26.81 4.05
N LEU A 370 -12.16 -26.32 3.28
CA LEU A 370 -13.53 -26.03 3.73
C LEU A 370 -14.40 -27.28 3.78
N LYS A 371 -13.86 -28.46 3.44
CA LYS A 371 -14.56 -29.75 3.38
C LYS A 371 -15.74 -29.75 2.39
N GLU A 372 -15.67 -28.94 1.34
CA GLU A 372 -16.73 -28.84 0.35
C GLU A 372 -16.72 -30.08 -0.56
N SER A 373 -17.85 -30.75 -0.68
CA SER A 373 -18.06 -31.78 -1.70
C SER A 373 -18.20 -31.15 -3.09
N PRO A 374 -18.09 -31.94 -4.17
CA PRO A 374 -18.42 -31.42 -5.50
C PRO A 374 -19.83 -30.87 -5.62
N LEU A 375 -20.80 -31.44 -4.88
CA LEU A 375 -22.16 -30.91 -4.80
C LEU A 375 -22.19 -29.53 -4.12
N ASP A 376 -21.42 -29.32 -3.05
CA ASP A 376 -21.32 -28.02 -2.38
C ASP A 376 -20.71 -26.95 -3.32
N VAL A 377 -19.65 -27.30 -4.05
CA VAL A 377 -19.03 -26.40 -5.03
C VAL A 377 -20.00 -26.08 -6.17
N TYR A 378 -20.76 -27.06 -6.65
CA TYR A 378 -21.84 -26.80 -7.63
C TYR A 378 -22.87 -25.83 -7.07
N ASN A 379 -23.40 -26.08 -5.87
CA ASN A 379 -24.40 -25.20 -5.24
C ASN A 379 -23.89 -23.77 -5.02
N ARG A 380 -22.59 -23.60 -4.76
CA ARG A 380 -21.92 -22.31 -4.61
C ARG A 380 -21.80 -21.55 -5.94
N LEU A 381 -21.54 -22.24 -7.04
CA LEU A 381 -21.34 -21.65 -8.37
C LEU A 381 -22.65 -21.48 -9.16
N ARG A 382 -23.65 -22.34 -8.91
CA ARG A 382 -24.94 -22.37 -9.61
C ARG A 382 -25.64 -21.01 -9.73
N PRO A 383 -25.70 -20.15 -8.68
CA PRO A 383 -26.39 -18.86 -8.80
C PRO A 383 -25.81 -17.93 -9.88
N SER A 384 -24.53 -18.08 -10.23
CA SER A 384 -23.86 -17.23 -11.22
C SER A 384 -24.00 -17.72 -12.66
N TYR A 385 -24.12 -19.04 -12.86
CA TYR A 385 -24.14 -19.64 -14.20
C TYR A 385 -25.52 -20.12 -14.66
N GLY A 386 -26.41 -20.40 -13.70
CA GLY A 386 -27.62 -21.17 -13.94
C GLY A 386 -27.32 -22.63 -14.29
N ASP A 387 -28.37 -23.45 -14.38
CA ASP A 387 -28.19 -24.90 -14.59
C ASP A 387 -27.68 -25.22 -16.00
N ARG A 388 -28.06 -24.47 -17.03
CA ARG A 388 -27.61 -24.78 -18.40
C ARG A 388 -26.11 -24.50 -18.57
N SER A 389 -25.66 -23.27 -18.27
CA SER A 389 -24.31 -22.82 -18.59
C SER A 389 -23.23 -23.49 -17.73
N PHE A 390 -23.57 -23.95 -16.51
CA PHE A 390 -22.61 -24.63 -15.63
C PHE A 390 -22.12 -25.97 -16.20
N PHE A 391 -23.03 -26.74 -16.82
CA PHE A 391 -22.71 -28.05 -17.40
C PHE A 391 -22.27 -27.96 -18.88
N ASP A 392 -21.92 -26.77 -19.35
CA ASP A 392 -21.25 -26.56 -20.62
C ASP A 392 -19.75 -26.30 -20.35
N GLU A 393 -18.91 -26.48 -21.37
CA GLU A 393 -17.49 -26.15 -21.27
C GLU A 393 -17.29 -24.62 -21.33
N PRO A 394 -16.30 -24.07 -20.62
CA PRO A 394 -15.22 -24.75 -19.88
C PRO A 394 -15.48 -25.03 -18.38
N GLN A 395 -16.60 -24.56 -17.80
CA GLN A 395 -16.87 -24.66 -16.36
C GLN A 395 -16.98 -26.12 -15.89
N LEU A 396 -17.68 -26.96 -16.66
CA LEU A 396 -17.81 -28.40 -16.39
C LEU A 396 -16.43 -29.05 -16.20
N ASN A 397 -15.47 -28.75 -17.07
CA ASN A 397 -14.15 -29.39 -17.08
C ASN A 397 -13.35 -29.02 -15.83
N VAL A 398 -13.45 -27.76 -15.38
CA VAL A 398 -12.80 -27.32 -14.13
C VAL A 398 -13.45 -27.98 -12.91
N TRP A 399 -14.77 -28.07 -12.87
CA TRP A 399 -15.47 -28.70 -11.76
C TRP A 399 -15.23 -30.22 -11.68
N VAL A 400 -15.17 -30.92 -12.81
CA VAL A 400 -14.78 -32.34 -12.86
C VAL A 400 -13.30 -32.53 -12.47
N SER A 401 -12.42 -31.59 -12.81
CA SER A 401 -11.04 -31.61 -12.32
C SER A 401 -10.98 -31.50 -10.79
N TYR A 402 -11.87 -30.70 -10.18
CA TYR A 402 -12.03 -30.68 -8.73
C TYR A 402 -12.54 -32.02 -8.17
N MET A 403 -13.52 -32.65 -8.83
CA MET A 403 -13.97 -34.00 -8.44
C MET A 403 -12.83 -35.00 -8.41
N ASN A 404 -11.93 -34.96 -9.39
CA ASN A 404 -10.76 -35.83 -9.41
C ASN A 404 -9.89 -35.64 -8.16
N VAL A 405 -9.62 -34.39 -7.76
CA VAL A 405 -8.88 -34.08 -6.52
C VAL A 405 -9.63 -34.54 -5.27
N PHE A 406 -10.96 -34.39 -5.26
CA PHE A 406 -11.81 -34.83 -4.15
C PHE A 406 -11.78 -36.35 -4.00
N VAL A 407 -11.93 -37.09 -5.11
CA VAL A 407 -11.93 -38.56 -5.16
C VAL A 407 -10.55 -39.11 -4.81
N ASP A 408 -9.47 -38.50 -5.29
CA ASP A 408 -8.10 -38.89 -4.94
C ASP A 408 -7.87 -38.89 -3.42
N LYS A 409 -8.40 -37.88 -2.72
CA LYS A 409 -8.35 -37.78 -1.25
C LYS A 409 -9.46 -38.57 -0.54
N ASN A 410 -10.51 -38.99 -1.24
CA ASN A 410 -11.66 -39.71 -0.68
C ASN A 410 -12.13 -40.86 -1.60
N PRO A 411 -11.30 -41.88 -1.90
CA PRO A 411 -11.65 -42.88 -2.93
C PRO A 411 -12.95 -43.63 -2.64
N SER A 412 -13.23 -43.90 -1.36
CA SER A 412 -14.44 -44.60 -0.92
C SER A 412 -15.75 -43.81 -1.09
N LYS A 413 -15.68 -42.53 -1.47
CA LYS A 413 -16.86 -41.67 -1.66
C LYS A 413 -17.30 -41.54 -3.12
N VAL A 414 -16.57 -42.09 -4.08
CA VAL A 414 -16.82 -41.87 -5.52
C VAL A 414 -18.23 -42.28 -5.93
N ASP A 415 -18.71 -43.45 -5.51
CA ASP A 415 -20.05 -43.95 -5.87
C ASP A 415 -21.14 -43.05 -5.27
N LYS A 416 -21.03 -42.78 -3.96
CA LYS A 416 -21.98 -41.92 -3.23
C LYS A 416 -22.05 -40.51 -3.83
N MET A 417 -20.90 -39.94 -4.19
CA MET A 417 -20.80 -38.63 -4.83
C MET A 417 -21.63 -38.60 -6.13
N PHE A 418 -21.42 -39.55 -7.06
CA PHE A 418 -22.18 -39.54 -8.31
C PHE A 418 -23.67 -39.84 -8.13
N LEU A 419 -24.05 -40.65 -7.14
CA LEU A 419 -25.46 -40.86 -6.79
C LEU A 419 -26.12 -39.55 -6.32
N GLU A 420 -25.52 -38.84 -5.36
CA GLU A 420 -26.03 -37.55 -4.84
C GLU A 420 -26.15 -36.49 -5.95
N LEU A 421 -25.16 -36.43 -6.85
CA LEU A 421 -25.17 -35.55 -8.01
C LEU A 421 -26.34 -35.89 -8.95
N GLY A 422 -26.53 -37.18 -9.25
CA GLY A 422 -27.63 -37.68 -10.07
C GLY A 422 -29.01 -37.35 -9.50
N ASP A 423 -29.17 -37.50 -8.19
CA ASP A 423 -30.41 -37.18 -7.48
C ASP A 423 -30.71 -35.67 -7.47
N THR A 424 -29.66 -34.83 -7.51
CA THR A 424 -29.81 -33.36 -7.46
C THR A 424 -30.25 -32.75 -8.79
N PHE A 425 -29.59 -33.11 -9.90
CA PHE A 425 -29.80 -32.45 -11.20
C PHE A 425 -30.25 -33.40 -12.32
N GLY A 426 -30.54 -34.65 -11.98
CA GLY A 426 -31.11 -35.63 -12.89
C GLY A 426 -30.14 -36.19 -13.93
N ASN A 427 -30.63 -37.18 -14.67
CA ASN A 427 -29.80 -38.00 -15.56
C ASN A 427 -29.12 -37.19 -16.66
N MET A 428 -29.79 -36.20 -17.25
CA MET A 428 -29.23 -35.43 -18.38
C MET A 428 -27.92 -34.75 -18.00
N HIS A 429 -27.87 -34.09 -16.84
CA HIS A 429 -26.65 -33.43 -16.36
C HIS A 429 -25.65 -34.46 -15.83
N LEU A 430 -26.12 -35.52 -15.17
CA LEU A 430 -25.25 -36.62 -14.72
C LEU A 430 -24.47 -37.26 -15.87
N PHE A 431 -25.09 -37.56 -17.01
CA PHE A 431 -24.39 -38.17 -18.14
C PHE A 431 -23.27 -37.28 -18.71
N ARG A 432 -23.46 -35.95 -18.71
CA ARG A 432 -22.40 -34.99 -19.08
C ARG A 432 -21.22 -35.05 -18.13
N VAL A 433 -21.51 -35.00 -16.82
CA VAL A 433 -20.51 -35.11 -15.76
C VAL A 433 -19.75 -36.42 -15.86
N LEU A 434 -20.46 -37.53 -16.06
CA LEU A 434 -19.85 -38.84 -16.24
C LEU A 434 -19.01 -38.89 -17.52
N GLY A 435 -19.45 -38.28 -18.62
CA GLY A 435 -18.66 -38.19 -19.85
C GLY A 435 -17.28 -37.55 -19.63
N GLU A 436 -17.26 -36.43 -18.92
CA GLU A 436 -16.02 -35.72 -18.58
C GLU A 436 -15.20 -36.45 -17.50
N ALA A 437 -15.84 -36.97 -16.46
CA ALA A 437 -15.17 -37.66 -15.35
C ALA A 437 -14.46 -38.94 -15.82
N LYS A 438 -14.98 -39.60 -16.86
CA LYS A 438 -14.37 -40.80 -17.44
C LYS A 438 -12.96 -40.56 -17.99
N LYS A 439 -12.61 -39.31 -18.31
CA LYS A 439 -11.26 -38.92 -18.77
C LYS A 439 -10.20 -39.02 -17.66
N PHE A 440 -10.61 -39.17 -16.39
CA PHE A 440 -9.73 -39.26 -15.24
C PHE A 440 -9.62 -40.72 -14.74
N PRO A 441 -8.40 -41.28 -14.62
CA PRO A 441 -8.20 -42.67 -14.20
C PRO A 441 -8.86 -43.04 -12.86
N ASN A 442 -8.86 -42.11 -11.90
CA ASN A 442 -9.43 -42.33 -10.56
C ASN A 442 -10.95 -42.48 -10.56
N MET A 443 -11.64 -42.06 -11.62
CA MET A 443 -13.10 -42.10 -11.73
C MET A 443 -13.58 -43.01 -12.85
N GLU A 444 -12.72 -43.37 -13.82
CA GLU A 444 -13.07 -44.08 -15.04
C GLU A 444 -13.94 -45.32 -14.81
N SER A 445 -13.53 -46.21 -13.90
CA SER A 445 -14.24 -47.48 -13.65
C SER A 445 -15.65 -47.27 -13.09
N THR A 446 -15.78 -46.48 -12.02
CA THR A 446 -17.08 -46.14 -11.41
C THR A 446 -17.98 -45.44 -12.42
N THR A 447 -17.43 -44.47 -13.15
CA THR A 447 -18.16 -43.70 -14.14
C THR A 447 -18.66 -44.56 -15.29
N ALA A 448 -17.82 -45.45 -15.85
CA ALA A 448 -18.21 -46.36 -16.92
C ALA A 448 -19.30 -47.34 -16.46
N LYS A 449 -19.18 -47.88 -15.23
CA LYS A 449 -20.20 -48.74 -14.61
C LYS A 449 -21.54 -48.00 -14.49
N LEU A 450 -21.53 -46.80 -13.91
CA LEU A 450 -22.75 -46.02 -13.66
C LEU A 450 -23.42 -45.56 -14.97
N GLN A 451 -22.64 -45.18 -15.99
CA GLN A 451 -23.18 -44.86 -17.32
C GLN A 451 -23.94 -46.05 -17.91
N MET A 452 -23.37 -47.25 -17.86
CA MET A 452 -24.01 -48.46 -18.41
C MET A 452 -25.27 -48.85 -17.62
N GLU A 453 -25.20 -48.83 -16.29
CA GLU A 453 -26.32 -49.16 -15.42
C GLU A 453 -27.52 -48.23 -15.66
N LYS A 454 -27.29 -46.91 -15.61
CA LYS A 454 -28.34 -45.91 -15.83
C LYS A 454 -28.87 -45.95 -17.27
N ALA A 455 -28.01 -46.19 -18.26
CA ALA A 455 -28.43 -46.29 -19.66
C ALA A 455 -29.32 -47.51 -19.89
N SER A 456 -29.01 -48.67 -19.30
CA SER A 456 -29.88 -49.85 -19.35
C SER A 456 -31.26 -49.57 -18.77
N THR A 457 -31.35 -48.85 -17.64
CA THR A 457 -32.64 -48.42 -17.09
C THR A 457 -33.39 -47.48 -18.03
N LEU A 458 -32.69 -46.56 -18.71
CA LEU A 458 -33.30 -45.64 -19.67
C LEU A 458 -33.82 -46.38 -20.91
N PHE A 459 -33.06 -47.33 -21.47
CA PHE A 459 -33.51 -48.14 -22.61
C PHE A 459 -34.73 -49.01 -22.25
N ALA A 460 -34.84 -49.47 -21.00
CA ALA A 460 -36.01 -50.21 -20.54
C ALA A 460 -37.27 -49.32 -20.38
N SER A 461 -37.11 -47.99 -20.33
CA SER A 461 -38.24 -47.07 -20.13
C SER A 461 -39.13 -46.89 -21.36
N GLY A 462 -38.70 -47.34 -22.56
CA GLY A 462 -39.46 -47.21 -23.80
C GLY A 462 -39.65 -45.77 -24.31
N LYS A 463 -38.88 -44.80 -23.80
CA LYS A 463 -38.93 -43.40 -24.26
C LYS A 463 -38.38 -43.24 -25.69
N SER A 464 -38.74 -42.15 -26.38
CA SER A 464 -38.24 -41.88 -27.73
C SER A 464 -36.70 -42.02 -27.80
N PRO A 465 -36.15 -42.69 -28.83
CA PRO A 465 -34.72 -42.72 -29.07
C PRO A 465 -34.09 -41.32 -29.12
N GLU A 466 -34.79 -40.31 -29.65
CA GLU A 466 -34.31 -38.93 -29.66
C GLU A 466 -34.11 -38.37 -28.24
N ASP A 467 -35.08 -38.59 -27.36
CA ASP A 467 -34.99 -38.13 -25.96
C ASP A 467 -33.86 -38.83 -25.22
N ILE A 468 -33.74 -40.15 -25.40
CA ILE A 468 -32.66 -40.92 -24.77
C ILE A 468 -31.30 -40.48 -25.30
N PHE A 469 -31.19 -40.16 -26.59
CA PHE A 469 -29.93 -39.65 -27.17
C PHE A 469 -29.45 -38.39 -26.44
N ARG A 470 -30.37 -37.45 -26.19
CA ARG A 470 -30.09 -36.20 -25.45
C ARG A 470 -29.81 -36.45 -23.97
N VAL A 471 -30.56 -37.35 -23.31
CA VAL A 471 -30.34 -37.68 -21.88
C VAL A 471 -28.99 -38.36 -21.66
N LEU A 472 -28.54 -39.20 -22.59
CA LEU A 472 -27.22 -39.82 -22.57
C LEU A 472 -26.08 -38.84 -22.94
N ALA A 473 -26.42 -37.57 -23.21
CA ALA A 473 -25.50 -36.53 -23.66
C ALA A 473 -24.68 -36.92 -24.90
N LEU A 474 -25.22 -37.78 -25.76
CA LEU A 474 -24.54 -38.24 -26.97
C LEU A 474 -24.37 -37.10 -27.99
N ASP A 475 -25.22 -36.08 -27.95
CA ASP A 475 -25.10 -34.84 -28.72
C ASP A 475 -23.88 -33.99 -28.34
N LYS A 476 -23.23 -34.29 -27.21
CA LYS A 476 -22.06 -33.56 -26.69
C LYS A 476 -20.73 -34.30 -26.87
N VAL A 477 -20.74 -35.54 -27.38
CA VAL A 477 -19.51 -36.34 -27.59
C VAL A 477 -18.65 -35.77 -28.73
N GLY A 478 -19.26 -35.10 -29.70
CA GLY A 478 -18.54 -34.52 -30.84
C GLY A 478 -18.06 -35.58 -31.85
N ASN A 479 -16.86 -35.39 -32.38
CA ASN A 479 -16.34 -36.17 -33.51
C ASN A 479 -16.11 -37.66 -33.18
N ASP A 480 -15.95 -38.00 -31.90
CA ASP A 480 -15.70 -39.36 -31.44
C ASP A 480 -16.98 -40.16 -31.16
N ILE A 481 -18.15 -39.67 -31.61
CA ILE A 481 -19.43 -40.32 -31.34
C ILE A 481 -19.50 -41.75 -31.89
N LEU A 482 -18.88 -42.00 -33.06
CA LEU A 482 -18.90 -43.32 -33.70
C LEU A 482 -18.00 -44.34 -33.01
N SER A 483 -17.04 -43.93 -32.18
CA SER A 483 -16.22 -44.83 -31.37
C SER A 483 -16.79 -45.01 -29.95
N ASN A 484 -17.81 -44.24 -29.59
CA ASN A 484 -18.39 -44.24 -28.26
C ASN A 484 -19.22 -45.52 -28.01
N THR A 485 -18.88 -46.28 -26.96
CA THR A 485 -19.60 -47.52 -26.61
C THR A 485 -21.07 -47.29 -26.25
N LEU A 486 -21.39 -46.17 -25.61
CA LEU A 486 -22.75 -45.80 -25.22
C LEU A 486 -23.61 -45.46 -26.44
N PHE A 487 -23.01 -44.84 -27.46
CA PHE A 487 -23.66 -44.61 -28.76
C PHE A 487 -24.08 -45.92 -29.43
N HIS A 488 -23.20 -46.93 -29.47
CA HIS A 488 -23.54 -48.23 -30.05
C HIS A 488 -24.69 -48.93 -29.30
N LYS A 489 -24.76 -48.79 -27.96
CA LYS A 489 -25.89 -49.30 -27.17
C LYS A 489 -27.18 -48.56 -27.49
N TRP A 490 -27.13 -47.24 -27.61
CA TRP A 490 -28.26 -46.44 -28.05
C TRP A 490 -28.71 -46.78 -29.48
N LEU A 491 -27.79 -47.03 -30.40
CA LEU A 491 -28.13 -47.43 -31.77
C LEU A 491 -28.87 -48.78 -31.81
N ALA A 492 -28.43 -49.75 -31.00
CA ALA A 492 -29.14 -51.01 -30.84
C ALA A 492 -30.56 -50.80 -30.25
N TYR A 493 -30.70 -49.88 -29.31
CA TYR A 493 -31.99 -49.48 -28.77
C TYR A 493 -32.89 -48.85 -29.83
N LEU A 494 -32.40 -47.89 -30.62
CA LEU A 494 -33.12 -47.26 -31.73
C LEU A 494 -33.63 -48.31 -32.74
N GLN A 495 -32.78 -49.26 -33.11
CA GLN A 495 -33.17 -50.34 -34.03
C GLN A 495 -34.28 -51.22 -33.46
N LYS A 496 -34.23 -51.53 -32.16
CA LYS A 496 -35.29 -52.28 -31.48
C LYS A 496 -36.59 -51.48 -31.41
N PHE A 497 -36.51 -50.22 -30.98
CA PHE A 497 -37.65 -49.31 -30.87
C PHE A 497 -38.38 -49.15 -32.21
N ASN A 498 -37.64 -48.97 -33.31
CA ASN A 498 -38.25 -48.83 -34.64
C ASN A 498 -39.02 -50.09 -35.06
N LYS A 499 -38.47 -51.30 -34.81
CA LYS A 499 -39.17 -52.56 -35.11
C LYS A 499 -40.47 -52.73 -34.33
N GLU A 500 -40.51 -52.25 -33.08
CA GLU A 500 -41.69 -52.35 -32.22
C GLU A 500 -42.76 -51.29 -32.55
N HIS A 501 -42.39 -50.23 -33.28
CA HIS A 501 -43.28 -49.11 -33.63
C HIS A 501 -43.49 -48.93 -35.15
N GLU A 502 -43.08 -49.90 -35.97
CA GLU A 502 -43.48 -49.96 -37.38
C GLU A 502 -45.01 -50.18 -37.45
N GLN A 503 -45.75 -49.23 -38.03
CA GLN A 503 -47.16 -49.47 -38.36
C GLN A 503 -47.24 -50.62 -39.37
N PRO A 504 -48.14 -51.59 -39.19
CA PRO A 504 -48.31 -52.66 -40.16
C PRO A 504 -48.67 -52.03 -41.50
N ARG A 505 -47.87 -52.33 -42.54
CA ARG A 505 -48.24 -52.01 -43.92
C ARG A 505 -49.58 -52.66 -44.19
N ILE A 506 -50.64 -51.86 -44.29
CA ILE A 506 -51.90 -52.30 -44.88
C ILE A 506 -51.57 -52.55 -46.35
N VAL A 507 -51.37 -53.81 -46.70
CA VAL A 507 -51.33 -54.26 -48.09
C VAL A 507 -52.80 -54.35 -48.51
N VAL A 508 -53.28 -53.31 -49.22
CA VAL A 508 -54.58 -53.35 -49.92
C VAL A 508 -54.37 -53.94 -51.30
#